data_AF-A0A2U2N962-F1
#
_entry.id   AF-A0A2U2N962-F1
#
_cell.length_a   1.000
_cell.length_b   1.000
_cell.length_c   1.000
_cell.angle_alpha   90.00
_cell.angle_beta   90.00
_cell.angle_gamma   90.00
#
_symmetry.space_group_name_H-M   'P 1'
#
loop_
_entity.id
_entity.type
_entity.pdbx_description
1 polymer ?
#
loop_
_entity_poly.entity_id
_entity_poly.type
_entity_poly.pdbx_seq_one_letter_code
_entity_poly.pdbx_strand_id
1 'polypeptide(L)'
;MESVSRQTGLPVAVVEQIYEPIRKEKEAAAAVASAERSMWQAENRILREQRPCPLCRTGHAESFDSDVYIASGVRKKNGKRGGFWCHPYYCECSNRRCIARNLYPSDSEVEALERFLAGDFLHKNDFIDSQDGTRYGYTKYGDEQLLVDLLREWSPEQVKRLGADPQLVDTLALQRTLDRMGSKSVDVFDTTLLCPKCGMRGEYRKAVNPQTHAKTWWRVGCPHCKTRTRNAFPYKKWAGQAFETGDLNRTIEWYKQSADAHN
;
A
#
# COMPACT_ATOMS: atom_id res chain seq x y z
N MET A 1 22.40 -41.44 -7.65
CA MET A 1 22.14 -42.13 -6.36
C MET A 1 23.24 -41.91 -5.34
N GLU A 2 24.52 -42.01 -5.70
CA GLU A 2 25.66 -41.76 -4.79
C GLU A 2 25.64 -40.38 -4.11
N SER A 3 25.27 -39.31 -4.84
CA SER A 3 25.12 -37.97 -4.25
C SER A 3 24.01 -37.89 -3.20
N VAL A 4 22.89 -38.59 -3.42
CA VAL A 4 21.75 -38.62 -2.49
C VAL A 4 22.09 -39.48 -1.28
N SER A 5 22.77 -40.61 -1.49
CA SER A 5 23.32 -41.47 -0.43
C SER A 5 24.31 -40.70 0.45
N ARG A 6 25.22 -39.92 -0.14
CA ARG A 6 26.17 -39.08 0.62
C ARG A 6 25.48 -37.99 1.45
N GLN A 7 24.39 -37.40 0.94
CA GLN A 7 23.62 -36.37 1.66
C GLN A 7 22.72 -36.95 2.75
N THR A 8 22.20 -38.16 2.56
CA THR A 8 21.24 -38.78 3.49
C THR A 8 21.91 -39.71 4.50
N GLY A 9 23.17 -40.12 4.26
CA GLY A 9 23.88 -41.11 5.07
C GLY A 9 23.40 -42.55 4.88
N LEU A 10 22.45 -42.79 3.97
CA LEU A 10 21.89 -44.11 3.69
C LEU A 10 22.71 -44.87 2.64
N PRO A 11 22.89 -46.20 2.75
CA PRO A 11 23.52 -47.00 1.71
C PRO A 11 22.81 -46.86 0.35
N VAL A 12 23.57 -46.86 -0.75
CA VAL A 12 23.05 -46.66 -2.11
C VAL A 12 21.89 -47.61 -2.44
N ALA A 13 22.00 -48.89 -2.07
CA ALA A 13 20.96 -49.90 -2.29
C ALA A 13 19.64 -49.59 -1.55
N VAL A 14 19.72 -49.02 -0.34
CA VAL A 14 18.53 -48.61 0.44
C VAL A 14 17.90 -47.37 -0.17
N VAL A 15 18.71 -46.41 -0.63
CA VAL A 15 18.22 -45.22 -1.35
C VAL A 15 17.50 -45.62 -2.63
N GLU A 16 18.02 -46.57 -3.40
CA GLU A 16 17.39 -47.06 -4.63
C GLU A 16 16.04 -47.73 -4.37
N GLN A 17 15.94 -48.58 -3.33
CA GLN A 17 14.66 -49.22 -2.96
C GLN A 17 13.59 -48.22 -2.52
N ILE A 18 13.98 -47.17 -1.80
CA ILE A 18 13.04 -46.15 -1.30
C ILE A 18 12.69 -45.12 -2.37
N TYR A 19 13.65 -44.77 -3.23
CA TYR A 19 13.51 -43.69 -4.20
C TYR A 19 12.53 -44.03 -5.32
N GLU A 20 12.53 -45.25 -5.85
CA GLU A 20 11.68 -45.56 -7.00
C GLU A 20 10.17 -45.53 -6.73
N PRO A 21 9.66 -46.02 -5.58
CA PRO A 21 8.28 -45.80 -5.18
C PRO A 21 7.93 -44.30 -5.07
N ILE A 22 8.80 -43.50 -4.42
CA ILE A 22 8.58 -42.05 -4.24
C ILE A 22 8.59 -41.32 -5.58
N ARG A 23 9.50 -41.69 -6.49
CA ARG A 23 9.57 -41.09 -7.82
C ARG A 23 8.29 -41.37 -8.59
N LYS A 24 7.82 -42.62 -8.62
CA LYS A 24 6.57 -42.99 -9.29
C LYS A 24 5.35 -42.26 -8.70
N GLU A 25 5.27 -42.14 -7.38
CA GLU A 25 4.19 -41.39 -6.72
C GLU A 25 4.23 -39.90 -7.08
N LYS A 26 5.42 -39.28 -7.08
CA LYS A 26 5.60 -37.89 -7.49
C LYS A 26 5.27 -37.66 -8.96
N GLU A 27 5.65 -38.58 -9.85
CA GLU A 27 5.31 -38.54 -11.27
C GLU A 27 3.80 -38.64 -11.47
N ALA A 28 3.12 -39.54 -10.75
CA ALA A 28 1.67 -39.67 -10.78
C ALA A 28 0.98 -38.39 -10.25
N ALA A 29 1.42 -37.86 -9.12
CA ALA A 29 0.90 -36.61 -8.57
C ALA A 29 1.13 -35.41 -9.51
N ALA A 30 2.30 -35.36 -10.17
CA ALA A 30 2.60 -34.33 -11.17
C ALA A 30 1.69 -34.44 -12.39
N ALA A 31 1.36 -35.66 -12.83
CA ALA A 31 0.41 -35.89 -13.93
C ALA A 31 -1.00 -35.43 -13.55
N VAL A 32 -1.48 -35.78 -12.34
CA VAL A 32 -2.79 -35.32 -11.81
C VAL A 32 -2.82 -33.80 -11.72
N ALA A 33 -1.82 -33.17 -11.10
CA ALA A 33 -1.73 -31.71 -10.99
C ALA A 33 -1.66 -31.03 -12.38
N SER A 34 -1.06 -31.67 -13.38
CA SER A 34 -1.05 -31.16 -14.75
C SER A 34 -2.44 -31.22 -15.40
N ALA A 35 -3.19 -32.30 -15.17
CA ALA A 35 -4.57 -32.44 -15.63
C ALA A 35 -5.48 -31.41 -14.95
N GLU A 36 -5.40 -31.26 -13.63
CA GLU A 36 -6.17 -30.27 -12.86
C GLU A 36 -5.87 -28.83 -13.32
N ARG A 37 -4.59 -28.48 -13.55
CA ARG A 37 -4.23 -27.18 -14.10
C ARG A 37 -4.82 -26.95 -15.49
N SER A 38 -4.88 -27.98 -16.32
CA SER A 38 -5.44 -27.89 -17.67
C SER A 38 -6.96 -27.69 -17.62
N MET A 39 -7.66 -28.42 -16.74
CA MET A 39 -9.09 -28.23 -16.50
C MET A 39 -9.38 -26.82 -15.95
N TRP A 40 -8.66 -26.40 -14.91
CA TRP A 40 -8.79 -25.06 -14.34
C TRP A 40 -8.54 -23.95 -15.36
N GLN A 41 -7.57 -24.13 -16.27
CA GLN A 41 -7.34 -23.19 -17.37
C GLN A 41 -8.50 -23.15 -18.37
N ALA A 42 -9.07 -24.31 -18.70
CA ALA A 42 -10.23 -24.40 -19.60
C ALA A 42 -11.48 -23.78 -18.98
N GLU A 43 -11.77 -24.08 -17.71
CA GLU A 43 -12.86 -23.48 -16.94
C GLU A 43 -12.69 -21.96 -16.88
N ASN A 44 -11.51 -21.46 -16.52
CA ASN A 44 -11.26 -20.02 -16.49
C ASN A 44 -11.41 -19.35 -17.85
N ARG A 45 -11.10 -20.04 -18.93
CA ARG A 45 -11.33 -19.53 -20.28
C ARG A 45 -12.82 -19.37 -20.54
N ILE A 46 -13.62 -20.38 -20.24
CA ILE A 46 -15.08 -20.34 -20.36
C ILE A 46 -15.65 -19.19 -19.51
N LEU A 47 -15.20 -19.06 -18.26
CA LEU A 47 -15.67 -18.00 -17.36
C LEU A 47 -15.28 -16.60 -17.84
N ARG A 48 -14.09 -16.43 -18.46
CA ARG A 48 -13.71 -15.15 -19.10
C ARG A 48 -14.58 -14.81 -20.30
N GLU A 49 -15.06 -15.81 -21.04
CA GLU A 49 -15.97 -15.62 -22.16
C GLU A 49 -17.40 -15.30 -21.67
N GLN A 50 -17.88 -15.99 -20.64
CA GLN A 50 -19.25 -15.82 -20.11
C GLN A 50 -19.42 -14.58 -19.23
N ARG A 51 -18.44 -14.29 -18.38
CA ARG A 51 -18.50 -13.22 -17.36
C ARG A 51 -17.20 -12.39 -17.34
N PRO A 52 -16.85 -11.71 -18.45
CA PRO A 52 -15.59 -10.99 -18.58
C PRO A 52 -15.45 -9.84 -17.58
N CYS A 53 -14.24 -9.60 -17.08
CA CYS A 53 -13.95 -8.37 -16.34
C CYS A 53 -13.95 -7.15 -17.28
N PRO A 54 -14.74 -6.10 -17.00
CA PRO A 54 -14.81 -4.93 -17.88
C PRO A 54 -13.55 -4.05 -17.82
N LEU A 55 -12.65 -4.24 -16.84
CA LEU A 55 -11.42 -3.45 -16.70
C LEU A 55 -10.16 -4.12 -17.26
N CYS A 56 -9.86 -5.37 -16.90
CA CYS A 56 -8.51 -5.93 -17.14
C CYS A 56 -8.41 -6.94 -18.29
N ARG A 57 -9.53 -7.39 -18.89
CA ARG A 57 -9.60 -8.42 -19.96
C ARG A 57 -8.96 -9.79 -19.65
N THR A 58 -8.19 -9.91 -18.56
CA THR A 58 -7.48 -11.14 -18.16
C THR A 58 -8.16 -11.89 -17.03
N GLY A 59 -9.09 -11.24 -16.33
CA GLY A 59 -9.90 -11.85 -15.29
C GLY A 59 -11.37 -11.94 -15.70
N HIS A 60 -12.15 -12.57 -14.83
CA HIS A 60 -13.58 -12.75 -14.97
C HIS A 60 -14.25 -12.40 -13.64
N ALA A 61 -15.57 -12.25 -13.64
CA ALA A 61 -16.35 -11.91 -12.47
C ALA A 61 -16.48 -13.12 -11.52
N GLU A 62 -16.08 -12.98 -10.26
CA GLU A 62 -16.29 -13.97 -9.21
C GLU A 62 -17.23 -13.38 -8.17
N SER A 63 -18.44 -13.93 -8.07
CA SER A 63 -19.39 -13.63 -7.03
C SER A 63 -19.04 -14.39 -5.75
N PHE A 64 -19.28 -13.77 -4.61
CA PHE A 64 -19.12 -14.41 -3.31
C PHE A 64 -20.04 -13.77 -2.27
N ASP A 65 -20.49 -14.58 -1.33
CA ASP A 65 -21.11 -14.18 -0.08
C ASP A 65 -20.10 -14.38 1.05
N SER A 66 -19.80 -13.31 1.79
CA SER A 66 -18.83 -13.39 2.88
C SER A 66 -19.36 -12.70 4.11
N ASP A 67 -19.09 -13.30 5.27
CA ASP A 67 -19.15 -12.65 6.58
C ASP A 67 -18.31 -11.36 6.56
N VAL A 68 -18.96 -10.20 6.50
CA VAL A 68 -18.29 -8.91 6.59
C VAL A 68 -18.65 -8.23 7.89
N TYR A 69 -17.64 -7.95 8.72
CA TYR A 69 -17.79 -7.06 9.86
C TYR A 69 -17.70 -5.60 9.41
N ILE A 70 -18.79 -4.87 9.54
CA ILE A 70 -18.83 -3.45 9.22
C ILE A 70 -18.67 -2.65 10.51
N ALA A 71 -17.43 -2.22 10.78
CA ALA A 71 -17.06 -1.56 12.04
C ALA A 71 -17.77 -0.22 12.28
N SER A 72 -18.07 0.55 11.22
CA SER A 72 -18.79 1.83 11.24
C SER A 72 -19.06 2.30 9.79
N GLY A 73 -20.16 3.01 9.55
CA GLY A 73 -20.44 3.63 8.24
C GLY A 73 -21.69 3.10 7.52
N VAL A 74 -22.23 1.97 7.97
CA VAL A 74 -23.53 1.43 7.55
C VAL A 74 -24.50 1.44 8.72
N ARG A 75 -25.78 1.65 8.46
CA ARG A 75 -26.83 1.67 9.49
C ARG A 75 -28.00 0.78 9.11
N LYS A 76 -28.56 0.08 10.11
CA LYS A 76 -29.93 -0.44 10.00
C LYS A 76 -30.86 0.73 9.70
N LYS A 77 -31.74 0.58 8.71
CA LYS A 77 -32.66 1.66 8.31
C LYS A 77 -33.53 2.16 9.50
N ASN A 78 -33.78 1.28 10.48
CA ASN A 78 -34.64 1.53 11.64
C ASN A 78 -33.94 1.32 13.01
N GLY A 79 -32.59 1.28 13.09
CA GLY A 79 -31.87 0.82 14.29
C GLY A 79 -30.77 1.73 14.83
N LYS A 80 -30.31 1.45 16.06
CA LYS A 80 -29.20 2.15 16.72
C LYS A 80 -27.85 1.86 16.05
N ARG A 81 -26.92 2.82 16.15
CA ARG A 81 -25.52 2.72 15.70
C ARG A 81 -24.78 1.62 16.46
N GLY A 82 -24.07 0.75 15.73
CA GLY A 82 -23.12 -0.24 16.23
C GLY A 82 -22.49 -0.97 15.04
N GLY A 83 -21.26 -1.48 15.20
CA GLY A 83 -20.68 -2.38 14.20
C GLY A 83 -21.41 -3.73 14.22
N PHE A 84 -21.64 -4.32 13.05
CA PHE A 84 -22.40 -5.56 12.91
C PHE A 84 -21.76 -6.48 11.87
N TRP A 85 -22.04 -7.77 12.01
CA TRP A 85 -21.76 -8.76 10.98
C TRP A 85 -22.96 -8.86 10.05
N CYS A 86 -22.70 -9.01 8.77
CA CYS A 86 -23.73 -9.28 7.76
C CYS A 86 -23.15 -10.15 6.64
N HIS A 87 -24.05 -10.83 5.92
CA HIS A 87 -23.72 -11.70 4.79
C HIS A 87 -24.31 -11.17 3.48
N PRO A 88 -23.74 -10.12 2.89
CA PRO A 88 -24.20 -9.64 1.60
C PRO A 88 -23.46 -10.29 0.42
N TYR A 89 -23.99 -10.07 -0.78
CA TYR A 89 -23.36 -10.52 -2.03
C TYR A 89 -22.44 -9.44 -2.61
N TYR A 90 -21.24 -9.87 -2.99
CA TYR A 90 -20.27 -9.07 -3.73
C TYR A 90 -19.88 -9.77 -5.03
N CYS A 91 -19.20 -9.01 -5.88
CA CYS A 91 -18.52 -9.56 -7.05
C CYS A 91 -17.19 -8.84 -7.25
N GLU A 92 -16.13 -9.59 -7.50
CA GLU A 92 -14.80 -9.06 -7.80
C GLU A 92 -14.14 -9.75 -8.98
N CYS A 93 -13.03 -9.19 -9.45
CA CYS A 93 -12.27 -9.81 -10.51
C CYS A 93 -11.39 -10.95 -9.98
N SER A 94 -11.47 -12.13 -10.62
CA SER A 94 -10.57 -13.27 -10.35
C SER A 94 -9.08 -12.96 -10.52
N ASN A 95 -8.73 -11.89 -11.25
CA ASN A 95 -7.38 -11.36 -11.28
C ASN A 95 -7.13 -10.46 -10.07
N ARG A 96 -6.42 -10.97 -9.06
CA ARG A 96 -6.07 -10.21 -7.83
C ARG A 96 -5.25 -8.93 -8.05
N ARG A 97 -4.70 -8.70 -9.24
CA ARG A 97 -4.02 -7.44 -9.60
C ARG A 97 -4.97 -6.40 -10.21
N CYS A 98 -6.21 -6.77 -10.46
CA CYS A 98 -7.26 -5.89 -10.98
C CYS A 98 -8.05 -5.30 -9.82
N ILE A 99 -8.31 -3.99 -9.89
CA ILE A 99 -9.09 -3.29 -8.88
C ILE A 99 -10.61 -3.53 -9.03
N ALA A 100 -11.09 -4.01 -10.18
CA ALA A 100 -12.53 -4.21 -10.43
C ALA A 100 -13.18 -5.07 -9.33
N ARG A 101 -14.09 -4.44 -8.59
CA ARG A 101 -14.95 -5.07 -7.57
C ARG A 101 -16.13 -4.15 -7.29
N ASN A 102 -17.26 -4.74 -6.92
CA ASN A 102 -18.38 -3.98 -6.38
C ASN A 102 -17.98 -3.46 -5.01
N LEU A 103 -17.98 -2.14 -4.85
CA LEU A 103 -17.64 -1.52 -3.58
C LEU A 103 -18.80 -1.61 -2.57
N TYR A 104 -20.01 -1.67 -3.11
CA TYR A 104 -21.24 -1.83 -2.34
C TYR A 104 -21.84 -3.22 -2.56
N PRO A 105 -22.42 -3.80 -1.51
CA PRO A 105 -23.13 -5.07 -1.58
C PRO A 105 -24.40 -5.01 -2.45
N SER A 106 -24.86 -6.18 -2.86
CA SER A 106 -26.13 -6.39 -3.58
C SER A 106 -27.05 -7.34 -2.80
N ASP A 107 -28.35 -7.31 -3.11
CA ASP A 107 -29.36 -8.16 -2.43
C ASP A 107 -29.30 -9.61 -2.91
N SER A 108 -28.69 -9.87 -4.06
CA SER A 108 -28.52 -11.21 -4.62
C SER A 108 -27.20 -11.35 -5.37
N GLU A 109 -26.78 -12.61 -5.54
CA GLU A 109 -25.62 -12.97 -6.36
C GLU A 109 -25.76 -12.50 -7.81
N VAL A 110 -26.95 -12.68 -8.39
CA VAL A 110 -27.27 -12.30 -9.78
C VAL A 110 -27.10 -10.80 -9.96
N GLU A 111 -27.64 -10.00 -9.04
CA GLU A 111 -27.53 -8.54 -9.09
C GLU A 111 -26.06 -8.09 -8.95
N ALA A 112 -25.29 -8.71 -8.04
CA ALA A 112 -23.87 -8.39 -7.89
C ALA A 112 -23.09 -8.68 -9.20
N LEU A 113 -23.38 -9.80 -9.85
CA LEU A 113 -22.77 -10.17 -11.12
C LEU A 113 -23.14 -9.20 -12.24
N GLU A 114 -24.43 -8.88 -12.40
CA GLU A 114 -24.92 -7.96 -13.44
C GLU A 114 -24.29 -6.57 -13.31
N ARG A 115 -24.23 -6.02 -12.09
CA ARG A 115 -23.59 -4.73 -11.81
C ARG A 115 -22.09 -4.75 -12.14
N PHE A 116 -21.40 -5.82 -11.75
CA PHE A 116 -19.97 -5.97 -12.05
C PHE A 116 -19.72 -6.01 -13.56
N LEU A 117 -20.52 -6.77 -14.31
CA LEU A 117 -20.39 -6.88 -15.76
C LEU A 117 -20.71 -5.57 -16.48
N ALA A 118 -21.63 -4.77 -15.93
CA ALA A 118 -21.92 -3.42 -16.41
C ALA A 118 -20.80 -2.40 -16.09
N GLY A 119 -19.84 -2.76 -15.23
CA GLY A 119 -18.83 -1.83 -14.71
C GLY A 119 -19.37 -0.82 -13.70
N ASP A 120 -20.57 -1.07 -13.15
CA ASP A 120 -21.20 -0.22 -12.14
C ASP A 120 -20.75 -0.60 -10.73
N PHE A 121 -19.45 -0.36 -10.47
CA PHE A 121 -18.80 -0.78 -9.24
C PHE A 121 -19.24 0.02 -8.00
N LEU A 122 -19.80 1.20 -8.20
CA LEU A 122 -20.15 2.15 -7.13
C LEU A 122 -21.66 2.28 -6.95
N HIS A 123 -22.43 1.32 -7.45
CA HIS A 123 -23.87 1.29 -7.31
C HIS A 123 -24.27 1.28 -5.83
N LYS A 124 -24.66 2.44 -5.31
CA LYS A 124 -24.99 2.59 -3.91
C LYS A 124 -26.48 2.35 -3.69
N ASN A 125 -26.81 1.20 -3.09
CA ASN A 125 -28.14 0.89 -2.61
C ASN A 125 -28.16 0.47 -1.15
N ASP A 126 -29.36 0.52 -0.57
CA ASP A 126 -29.62 -0.28 0.61
C ASP A 126 -29.47 -1.76 0.23
N PHE A 127 -28.98 -2.58 1.17
CA PHE A 127 -28.85 -4.01 0.98
C PHE A 127 -29.51 -4.79 2.11
N ILE A 128 -29.86 -6.04 1.84
CA ILE A 128 -30.44 -6.99 2.78
C ILE A 128 -29.38 -7.98 3.21
N ASP A 129 -29.26 -8.19 4.52
CA ASP A 129 -28.43 -9.27 5.06
C ASP A 129 -29.11 -10.62 4.80
N SER A 130 -28.41 -11.53 4.13
CA SER A 130 -28.96 -12.83 3.73
C SER A 130 -29.28 -13.74 4.92
N GLN A 131 -28.72 -13.50 6.11
CA GLN A 131 -29.00 -14.31 7.30
C GLN A 131 -30.28 -13.92 8.03
N ASP A 132 -30.49 -12.62 8.28
CA ASP A 132 -31.58 -12.14 9.16
C ASP A 132 -32.62 -11.28 8.43
N GLY A 133 -32.43 -10.98 7.15
CA GLY A 133 -33.32 -10.15 6.35
C GLY A 133 -33.30 -8.66 6.73
N THR A 134 -32.38 -8.23 7.60
CA THR A 134 -32.27 -6.82 7.99
C THR A 134 -31.80 -5.98 6.80
N ARG A 135 -32.46 -4.84 6.60
CA ARG A 135 -32.04 -3.84 5.60
C ARG A 135 -31.08 -2.80 6.19
N TYR A 136 -30.00 -2.58 5.46
CA TYR A 136 -28.89 -1.70 5.80
C TYR A 136 -28.65 -0.66 4.71
N GLY A 137 -28.16 0.52 5.09
CA GLY A 137 -27.79 1.60 4.16
C GLY A 137 -26.49 2.29 4.55
N TYR A 138 -25.75 2.76 3.53
CA TYR A 138 -24.45 3.42 3.71
C TYR A 138 -24.59 4.92 4.01
N THR A 139 -23.90 5.35 5.06
CA THR A 139 -23.73 6.77 5.40
C THR A 139 -22.60 7.39 4.59
N LYS A 140 -22.58 8.72 4.47
CA LYS A 140 -21.49 9.46 3.81
C LYS A 140 -20.11 9.09 4.37
N TYR A 141 -20.00 8.93 5.69
CA TYR A 141 -18.77 8.49 6.34
C TYR A 141 -18.36 7.06 5.91
N GLY A 142 -19.33 6.16 5.73
CA GLY A 142 -19.07 4.81 5.23
C GLY A 142 -18.56 4.80 3.80
N ASP A 143 -19.09 5.68 2.94
CA ASP A 143 -18.64 5.84 1.55
C ASP A 143 -17.16 6.28 1.49
N GLU A 144 -16.82 7.31 2.27
CA GLU A 144 -15.43 7.81 2.35
C GLU A 144 -14.47 6.75 2.90
N GLN A 145 -14.90 5.99 3.92
CA GLN A 145 -14.08 4.93 4.52
C GLN A 145 -13.75 3.81 3.52
N LEU A 146 -14.72 3.40 2.68
CA LEU A 146 -14.50 2.39 1.64
C LEU A 146 -13.44 2.84 0.62
N LEU A 147 -13.49 4.12 0.22
CA LEU A 147 -12.48 4.69 -0.68
C LEU A 147 -11.12 4.80 0.00
N VAL A 148 -11.06 5.20 1.27
CA VAL A 148 -9.81 5.23 2.06
C VAL A 148 -9.19 3.84 2.16
N ASP A 149 -10.00 2.80 2.35
CA ASP A 149 -9.54 1.42 2.44
C ASP A 149 -9.03 0.91 1.09
N LEU A 150 -9.70 1.22 -0.03
CA LEU A 150 -9.16 0.96 -1.37
C LEU A 150 -7.82 1.67 -1.62
N LEU A 151 -7.70 2.94 -1.22
CA LEU A 151 -6.45 3.69 -1.34
C LEU A 151 -5.32 3.07 -0.51
N ARG A 152 -5.60 2.14 0.43
CA ARG A 152 -4.55 1.39 1.14
C ARG A 152 -3.74 0.47 0.25
N GLU A 153 -4.40 -0.07 -0.76
CA GLU A 153 -3.86 -1.13 -1.61
C GLU A 153 -3.61 -0.63 -3.04
N TRP A 154 -4.36 0.39 -3.47
CA TRP A 154 -4.39 0.86 -4.85
C TRP A 154 -4.02 2.35 -4.99
N SER A 155 -3.47 2.70 -6.15
CA SER A 155 -3.20 4.11 -6.49
C SER A 155 -4.48 4.92 -6.72
N PRO A 156 -4.46 6.26 -6.53
CA PRO A 156 -5.60 7.13 -6.82
C PRO A 156 -6.15 6.93 -8.24
N GLU A 157 -5.29 6.77 -9.24
CA GLU A 157 -5.68 6.54 -10.64
C GLU A 157 -6.36 5.18 -10.85
N GLN A 158 -6.03 4.17 -10.04
CA GLN A 158 -6.74 2.90 -10.05
C GLN A 158 -8.12 3.06 -9.41
N VAL A 159 -8.23 3.75 -8.27
CA VAL A 159 -9.51 3.96 -7.59
C VAL A 159 -10.48 4.78 -8.46
N LYS A 160 -9.99 5.82 -9.15
CA LYS A 160 -10.79 6.60 -10.10
C LYS A 160 -11.37 5.76 -11.25
N ARG A 161 -10.67 4.69 -11.67
CA ARG A 161 -11.17 3.77 -12.72
C ARG A 161 -12.40 2.97 -12.31
N LEU A 162 -12.73 2.93 -11.02
CA LEU A 162 -13.99 2.36 -10.55
C LEU A 162 -15.19 3.30 -10.76
N GLY A 163 -14.97 4.53 -11.24
CA GLY A 163 -16.00 5.54 -11.40
C GLY A 163 -16.15 6.48 -10.21
N ALA A 164 -15.22 6.46 -9.25
CA ALA A 164 -15.26 7.32 -8.07
C ALA A 164 -15.00 8.78 -8.44
N ASP A 165 -15.62 9.71 -7.72
CA ASP A 165 -15.39 11.15 -7.93
C ASP A 165 -13.89 11.48 -7.84
N PRO A 166 -13.26 11.98 -8.92
CA PRO A 166 -11.83 12.26 -8.95
C PRO A 166 -11.39 13.22 -7.86
N GLN A 167 -12.19 14.24 -7.55
CA GLN A 167 -11.83 15.27 -6.57
C GLN A 167 -11.84 14.70 -5.15
N LEU A 168 -12.85 13.89 -4.81
CA LEU A 168 -12.91 13.19 -3.54
C LEU A 168 -11.72 12.22 -3.38
N VAL A 169 -11.40 11.43 -4.40
CA VAL A 169 -10.28 10.48 -4.34
C VAL A 169 -8.95 11.19 -4.09
N ASP A 170 -8.68 12.29 -4.80
CA ASP A 170 -7.45 13.07 -4.61
C ASP A 170 -7.38 13.68 -3.21
N THR A 171 -8.52 14.17 -2.71
CA THR A 171 -8.62 14.73 -1.35
C THR A 171 -8.29 13.68 -0.29
N LEU A 172 -8.88 12.49 -0.39
CA LEU A 172 -8.64 11.39 0.56
C LEU A 172 -7.20 10.86 0.47
N ALA A 173 -6.64 10.77 -0.74
CA ALA A 173 -5.25 10.35 -0.95
C ALA A 173 -4.26 11.36 -0.34
N LEU A 174 -4.51 12.66 -0.51
CA LEU A 174 -3.72 13.73 0.10
C LEU A 174 -3.82 13.70 1.63
N GLN A 175 -5.05 13.63 2.17
CA GLN A 175 -5.28 13.54 3.63
C GLN A 175 -4.48 12.39 4.23
N ARG A 176 -4.56 11.20 3.63
CA ARG A 176 -3.82 10.04 4.11
C ARG A 176 -2.31 10.21 4.04
N THR A 177 -1.82 10.92 3.03
CA THR A 177 -0.39 11.23 2.89
C THR A 177 0.05 12.17 4.00
N LEU A 178 -0.73 13.21 4.29
CA LEU A 178 -0.49 14.14 5.39
C LEU A 178 -0.55 13.44 6.76
N ASP A 179 -1.50 12.53 6.96
CA ASP A 179 -1.63 11.74 8.19
C ASP A 179 -0.41 10.84 8.41
N ARG A 180 0.07 10.16 7.34
CA ARG A 180 1.31 9.35 7.38
C ARG A 180 2.55 10.18 7.65
N MET A 181 2.59 11.40 7.11
CA MET A 181 3.69 12.34 7.37
C MET A 181 3.72 12.81 8.83
N GLY A 182 2.69 12.49 9.62
CA GLY A 182 2.59 12.82 11.02
C GLY A 182 2.26 14.29 11.16
N SER A 183 1.04 14.58 11.61
CA SER A 183 0.55 15.90 11.94
C SER A 183 1.58 16.76 12.68
N LYS A 184 2.31 17.56 11.89
CA LYS A 184 2.56 18.96 12.17
C LYS A 184 2.37 19.67 10.84
N SER A 185 1.11 19.90 10.47
CA SER A 185 0.75 20.74 9.32
C SER A 185 1.44 22.12 9.33
N VAL A 186 1.94 22.57 10.49
CA VAL A 186 2.76 23.78 10.67
C VAL A 186 4.25 23.57 10.31
N ASP A 187 4.81 22.36 10.43
CA ASP A 187 6.21 22.05 10.08
C ASP A 187 6.39 21.56 8.63
N VAL A 188 5.32 21.14 7.93
CA VAL A 188 5.40 20.64 6.53
C VAL A 188 5.68 21.76 5.51
N PHE A 189 5.31 22.99 5.84
CA PHE A 189 5.60 24.19 5.03
C PHE A 189 6.74 25.03 5.58
N ASP A 190 7.39 24.60 6.68
CA ASP A 190 8.66 25.20 7.11
C ASP A 190 9.77 24.68 6.18
N THR A 191 9.95 25.34 5.03
CA THR A 191 11.02 25.05 4.08
C THR A 191 12.41 25.40 4.62
N THR A 192 12.50 25.90 5.86
CA THR A 192 13.79 26.17 6.46
C THR A 192 14.49 24.85 6.82
N LEU A 193 15.73 24.71 6.34
CA LEU A 193 16.64 23.61 6.62
C LEU A 193 16.31 22.24 5.98
N LEU A 194 15.89 22.22 4.73
CA LEU A 194 15.70 20.96 3.99
C LEU A 194 17.04 20.28 3.67
N CYS A 195 17.08 18.95 3.78
CA CYS A 195 18.24 18.17 3.42
C CYS A 195 18.43 18.16 1.89
N PRO A 196 19.59 18.59 1.36
CA PRO A 196 19.83 18.66 -0.08
C PRO A 196 19.87 17.28 -0.75
N LYS A 197 19.99 16.19 0.04
CA LYS A 197 20.05 14.81 -0.49
C LYS A 197 18.70 14.10 -0.53
N CYS A 198 17.84 14.31 0.46
CA CYS A 198 16.63 13.49 0.63
C CYS A 198 15.36 14.28 0.95
N GLY A 199 15.40 15.61 0.92
CA GLY A 199 14.24 16.47 1.15
C GLY A 199 13.69 16.48 2.57
N MET A 200 14.15 15.60 3.47
CA MET A 200 13.75 15.58 4.87
C MET A 200 14.36 16.73 5.66
N ARG A 201 13.70 17.18 6.74
CA ARG A 201 14.18 18.26 7.61
C ARG A 201 15.53 17.93 8.25
N GLY A 202 16.46 18.88 8.21
CA GLY A 202 17.73 18.83 8.93
C GLY A 202 17.59 19.24 10.40
N GLU A 203 18.61 18.94 11.20
CA GLU A 203 18.68 19.32 12.61
C GLU A 203 19.96 20.10 12.91
N TYR A 204 19.84 21.20 13.66
CA TYR A 204 20.99 21.92 14.23
C TYR A 204 21.59 21.14 15.40
N ARG A 205 22.92 21.06 15.44
CA ARG A 205 23.70 20.45 16.53
C ARG A 205 24.80 21.38 17.00
N LYS A 206 25.00 21.46 18.31
CA LYS A 206 26.15 22.17 18.88
C LYS A 206 27.45 21.43 18.52
N ALA A 207 28.48 22.19 18.18
CA ALA A 207 29.79 21.72 17.79
C ALA A 207 30.88 22.48 18.52
N VAL A 208 32.07 21.88 18.56
CA VAL A 208 33.25 22.44 19.22
C VAL A 208 33.77 23.63 18.40
N ASN A 209 34.00 24.74 19.08
CA ASN A 209 34.75 25.88 18.56
C ASN A 209 36.24 25.50 18.49
N PRO A 210 36.88 25.50 17.32
CA PRO A 210 38.31 25.20 17.17
C PRO A 210 39.25 26.16 17.89
N GLN A 211 38.81 27.40 18.20
CA GLN A 211 39.63 28.42 18.86
C GLN A 211 39.58 28.31 20.38
N THR A 212 38.39 28.04 20.94
CA THR A 212 38.18 28.04 22.40
C THR A 212 37.92 26.64 22.98
N HIS A 213 37.84 25.62 22.11
CA HIS A 213 37.48 24.24 22.45
C HIS A 213 36.14 24.03 23.18
N ALA A 214 35.33 25.09 23.33
CA ALA A 214 34.00 25.05 23.91
C ALA A 214 32.94 24.64 22.87
N LYS A 215 31.83 24.02 23.29
CA LYS A 215 30.69 23.66 22.41
C LYS A 215 29.79 24.86 22.09
N THR A 216 30.35 25.92 21.52
CA THR A 216 29.67 27.18 21.23
C THR A 216 29.33 27.37 19.75
N TRP A 217 29.76 26.46 18.86
CA TRP A 217 29.51 26.52 17.42
C TRP A 217 28.39 25.58 16.98
N TRP A 218 28.05 25.60 15.69
CA TRP A 218 26.89 24.92 15.12
C TRP A 218 27.27 24.04 13.92
N ARG A 219 26.56 22.93 13.77
CA ARG A 219 26.53 22.06 12.58
C ARG A 219 25.10 21.73 12.23
N VAL A 220 24.86 21.31 11.00
CA VAL A 220 23.55 20.78 10.57
C VAL A 220 23.72 19.38 10.02
N GLY A 221 22.79 18.49 10.35
CA GLY A 221 22.74 17.16 9.78
C GLY A 221 21.33 16.63 9.61
N CYS A 222 21.12 15.79 8.62
CA CYS A 222 19.88 15.07 8.39
C CYS A 222 19.83 13.81 9.27
N PRO A 223 18.84 13.66 10.16
CA PRO A 223 18.71 12.45 10.98
C PRO A 223 18.42 11.20 10.14
N HIS A 224 17.79 11.39 8.96
CA HIS A 224 17.37 10.31 8.07
C HIS A 224 18.52 9.74 7.22
N CYS A 225 19.08 10.53 6.29
CA CYS A 225 20.11 10.06 5.35
C CYS A 225 21.56 10.31 5.80
N LYS A 226 21.75 10.87 7.02
CA LYS A 226 23.04 11.17 7.66
C LYS A 226 23.94 12.20 6.93
N THR A 227 23.45 12.82 5.85
CA THR A 227 24.08 14.00 5.23
C THR A 227 24.27 15.10 6.27
N ARG A 228 25.45 15.71 6.34
CA ARG A 228 25.77 16.73 7.36
C ARG A 228 26.87 17.67 6.88
N THR A 229 26.91 18.89 7.43
CA THR A 229 28.04 19.78 7.24
C THR A 229 29.30 19.18 7.87
N ARG A 230 30.42 19.21 7.15
CA ARG A 230 31.70 18.68 7.66
C ARG A 230 32.33 19.62 8.69
N ASN A 231 32.24 20.92 8.43
CA ASN A 231 32.79 21.95 9.29
C ASN A 231 31.74 22.48 10.28
N ALA A 232 32.21 23.05 11.39
CA ALA A 232 31.39 23.77 12.36
C ALA A 232 31.40 25.27 12.02
N PHE A 233 30.35 25.99 12.41
CA PHE A 233 30.17 27.41 12.12
C PHE A 233 29.86 28.22 13.39
N PRO A 234 30.28 29.48 13.51
CA PRO A 234 30.01 30.31 14.68
C PRO A 234 28.53 30.62 14.87
N TYR A 235 27.78 30.77 13.77
CA TYR A 235 26.36 31.14 13.79
C TYR A 235 25.48 30.08 13.14
N LYS A 236 24.27 29.86 13.71
CA LYS A 236 23.27 28.93 13.16
C LYS A 236 22.94 29.22 11.69
N LYS A 237 22.77 30.50 11.34
CA LYS A 237 22.42 30.94 9.99
C LYS A 237 23.41 30.42 8.92
N TRP A 238 24.72 30.50 9.20
CA TRP A 238 25.75 30.05 8.27
C TRP A 238 25.79 28.52 8.13
N ALA A 239 25.54 27.80 9.23
CA ALA A 239 25.42 26.34 9.19
C ALA A 239 24.19 25.90 8.38
N GLY A 240 23.07 26.62 8.51
CA GLY A 240 21.86 26.40 7.72
C GLY A 240 22.08 26.65 6.24
N GLN A 241 22.64 27.81 5.89
CA GLN A 241 22.92 28.18 4.50
C GLN A 241 23.86 27.17 3.81
N ALA A 242 24.94 26.74 4.49
CA ALA A 242 25.86 25.73 3.94
C ALA A 242 25.16 24.37 3.71
N PHE A 243 24.21 24.01 4.58
CA PHE A 243 23.47 22.77 4.47
C PHE A 243 22.41 22.81 3.36
N GLU A 244 21.62 23.87 3.29
CA GLU A 244 20.56 24.06 2.29
C GLU A 244 21.12 24.19 0.86
N THR A 245 22.25 24.90 0.71
CA THR A 245 22.92 25.07 -0.60
C THR A 245 23.71 23.85 -1.04
N GLY A 246 23.77 22.79 -0.24
CA GLY A 246 24.54 21.58 -0.55
C GLY A 246 26.07 21.76 -0.43
N ASP A 247 26.55 22.92 -0.01
CA ASP A 247 27.97 23.20 0.22
C ASP A 247 28.45 22.68 1.58
N LEU A 248 28.42 21.36 1.72
CA LEU A 248 28.71 20.66 2.99
C LEU A 248 30.16 20.81 3.44
N ASN A 249 31.06 21.23 2.55
CA ASN A 249 32.50 21.41 2.81
C ASN A 249 32.87 22.88 3.10
N ARG A 250 31.90 23.81 3.09
CA ARG A 250 32.15 25.24 3.34
C ARG A 250 32.94 25.46 4.64
N THR A 251 33.99 26.28 4.57
CA THR A 251 34.86 26.62 5.70
C THR A 251 34.57 28.04 6.20
N ILE A 252 35.15 28.39 7.35
CA ILE A 252 34.97 29.71 7.97
C ILE A 252 35.85 30.79 7.33
N GLU A 253 36.98 30.42 6.74
CA GLU A 253 37.86 31.35 6.04
C GLU A 253 37.10 32.09 4.92
N TRP A 254 36.20 31.40 4.23
CA TRP A 254 35.31 31.99 3.24
C TRP A 254 34.40 33.10 3.82
N TYR A 255 33.86 32.91 5.03
CA TYR A 255 33.02 33.91 5.69
C TYR A 255 33.83 35.10 6.22
N LYS A 256 35.07 34.87 6.66
CA LYS A 256 35.99 35.97 7.03
C LYS A 256 36.30 36.83 5.80
N GLN A 257 36.69 36.20 4.69
CA GLN A 257 36.98 36.87 3.42
C GLN A 257 35.76 37.62 2.85
N SER A 258 34.55 37.08 2.97
CA SER A 258 33.32 37.73 2.49
C SER A 258 32.86 38.90 3.36
N ALA A 259 33.16 38.88 4.66
CA ALA A 259 32.90 40.01 5.56
C ALA A 259 33.92 41.13 5.36
N ASP A 260 35.18 40.77 5.09
CA ASP A 260 36.26 41.73 4.79
C ASP A 260 36.10 42.36 3.39
N ALA A 261 35.37 41.72 2.47
CA ALA A 261 35.07 42.24 1.12
C ALA A 261 33.85 43.18 1.07
N HIS A 262 33.14 43.38 2.18
CA HIS A 262 31.97 44.26 2.30
C HIS A 262 32.15 45.34 3.40
N ASN A 263 33.38 45.50 3.89
CA ASN A 263 33.88 46.71 4.56
C ASN A 263 34.82 47.46 3.61
#